data_AF-A0A9R0S6W7-F1
#
_entry.id   AF-A0A9R0S6W7-F1
#
_cell.length_a   1.000
_cell.length_b   1.000
_cell.length_c   1.000
_cell.angle_alpha   90.00
_cell.angle_beta   90.00
_cell.angle_gamma   90.00
#
_symmetry.space_group_name_H-M   'P 1'
#
loop_
_entity.id
_entity.type
_entity.pdbx_description
1 polymer ?
#
loop_
_entity_poly.entity_id
_entity_poly.type
_entity_poly.pdbx_seq_one_letter_code
_entity_poly.pdbx_strand_id
1 'polypeptide(L)'
;MVPSGLFGWASPHVQPLTPVSEVSEPPESPSPYGDGPSGDAGVGVREGEGADDEDVEEDEVEPPPAAVSFWRLFEFADGLDWALMAAGALAAAAHGAALVVYLHYFGRSLNLLDSERIQSALHGRSDELLNQFKQHALYIIYIAAGVFVAGWIEVSCWILTGERQTAVIRSKYVQVLLNQDMSFFDTYGNNGDIVSQVLSDVLLIQSAISEKVGNYIHNMATFVGGLIVGLLNCWQIALLTLATGPLIVAAGGISNIFLHRLAENIQDAYAEAASIAEAGHLIHQDAICFYQ
;
A
#
# COMPACT_ATOMS: atom_id res chain seq x y z
N MET A 1 -11.25 21.26 11.82
CA MET A 1 -10.24 21.00 12.89
C MET A 1 -10.45 19.59 13.41
N VAL A 2 -9.65 18.63 12.94
CA VAL A 2 -9.62 17.23 13.40
C VAL A 2 -8.17 16.95 13.79
N PRO A 3 -7.90 16.27 14.93
CA PRO A 3 -6.56 16.19 15.49
C PRO A 3 -5.73 15.16 14.73
N SER A 4 -4.72 15.63 14.01
CA SER A 4 -3.75 14.79 13.32
C SER A 4 -2.84 14.10 14.34
N GLY A 5 -2.87 12.77 14.32
CA GLY A 5 -1.99 11.92 15.13
C GLY A 5 -0.51 12.16 14.82
N LEU A 6 0.32 11.99 15.83
CA LEU A 6 1.75 12.32 15.92
C LEU A 6 2.69 11.61 14.93
N PHE A 7 2.19 10.96 13.87
CA PHE A 7 2.99 10.15 12.96
C PHE A 7 2.67 10.30 11.46
N GLY A 8 1.87 11.27 11.03
CA GLY A 8 1.83 11.68 9.60
C GLY A 8 1.41 10.59 8.60
N TRP A 9 0.65 9.58 9.04
CA TRP A 9 -0.02 8.66 8.12
C TRP A 9 -1.31 9.33 7.63
N ALA A 10 -1.29 9.85 6.41
CA ALA A 10 -2.51 10.13 5.66
C ALA A 10 -2.99 8.81 5.04
N SER A 11 -4.25 8.44 5.27
CA SER A 11 -4.86 7.31 4.57
C SER A 11 -4.82 7.55 3.06
N PRO A 12 -4.55 6.54 2.22
CA PRO A 12 -4.53 6.73 0.78
C PRO A 12 -5.92 7.12 0.28
N HIS A 13 -5.99 8.23 -0.46
CA HIS A 13 -7.13 8.55 -1.31
C HIS A 13 -7.25 7.45 -2.37
N VAL A 14 -8.26 6.59 -2.24
CA VAL A 14 -8.67 5.70 -3.32
C VAL A 14 -9.42 6.56 -4.32
N GLN A 15 -8.70 7.12 -5.29
CA GLN A 15 -9.32 7.63 -6.51
C GLN A 15 -9.84 6.42 -7.30
N PRO A 16 -11.07 6.46 -7.85
CA PRO A 16 -11.52 5.42 -8.77
C PRO A 16 -10.59 5.41 -9.98
N LEU A 17 -9.91 4.28 -10.18
CA LEU A 17 -9.08 4.05 -11.36
C LEU A 17 -10.01 4.03 -12.58
N THR A 18 -9.88 5.01 -13.46
CA THR A 18 -10.40 4.87 -14.82
C THR A 18 -9.72 3.68 -15.49
N PRO A 19 -10.44 2.86 -16.28
CA PRO A 19 -9.82 1.72 -16.93
C PRO A 19 -8.75 2.22 -17.89
N VAL A 20 -7.51 1.82 -17.63
CA VAL A 20 -6.42 1.91 -18.61
C VAL A 20 -6.79 0.98 -19.77
N SER A 21 -7.38 1.53 -20.83
CA SER A 21 -7.43 0.85 -22.12
C SER A 21 -6.04 0.93 -22.75
N GLU A 22 -5.21 -0.04 -22.41
CA GLU A 22 -4.13 -0.49 -23.25
C GLU A 22 -4.76 -1.08 -24.52
N VAL A 23 -4.64 -0.40 -25.66
CA VAL A 23 -4.34 -0.95 -26.99
C VAL A 23 -4.09 0.25 -27.91
N SER A 24 -2.84 0.31 -28.35
CA SER A 24 -2.39 1.17 -29.43
C SER A 24 -2.90 0.60 -30.76
N GLU A 25 -3.87 1.22 -31.40
CA GLU A 25 -4.12 1.03 -32.84
C GLU A 25 -4.75 2.32 -33.42
N PRO A 26 -4.19 2.90 -34.50
CA PRO A 26 -4.70 4.13 -35.10
C PRO A 26 -5.95 3.83 -35.95
N PRO A 27 -7.00 4.67 -35.93
CA PRO A 27 -8.20 4.40 -36.72
C PRO A 27 -7.94 4.63 -38.23
N GLU A 28 -8.20 3.61 -39.04
CA GLU A 28 -8.36 3.72 -40.50
C GLU A 28 -9.52 4.66 -40.85
N SER A 29 -9.32 5.45 -41.90
CA SER A 29 -10.23 6.47 -42.41
C SER A 29 -11.57 5.92 -42.94
N PRO A 30 -12.71 6.62 -42.76
CA PRO A 30 -13.98 6.19 -43.33
C PRO A 30 -14.11 6.61 -44.80
N SER A 31 -14.61 5.69 -45.64
CA SER A 31 -14.99 5.98 -47.03
C SER A 31 -16.50 6.19 -47.18
N PRO A 32 -16.97 6.99 -48.15
CA PRO A 32 -18.31 7.60 -48.13
C PRO A 32 -19.21 7.10 -49.28
N TYR A 33 -20.33 6.39 -49.02
CA TYR A 33 -21.44 6.26 -49.98
C TYR A 33 -22.75 5.71 -49.36
N GLY A 34 -23.84 6.50 -49.50
CA GLY A 34 -25.28 6.13 -49.67
C GLY A 34 -26.03 5.42 -48.53
N ASP A 35 -27.32 5.62 -48.22
CA ASP A 35 -28.45 6.36 -48.81
C ASP A 35 -29.55 6.46 -47.70
N GLY A 36 -30.37 7.52 -47.68
CA GLY A 36 -31.53 7.69 -46.75
C GLY A 36 -32.79 6.89 -47.16
N PRO A 37 -34.04 7.30 -46.85
CA PRO A 37 -34.57 8.21 -45.80
C PRO A 37 -35.84 7.62 -45.08
N SER A 38 -36.43 8.31 -44.07
CA SER A 38 -37.89 8.61 -43.93
C SER A 38 -38.46 8.77 -42.49
N GLY A 39 -39.33 9.79 -42.31
CA GLY A 39 -40.38 9.94 -41.27
C GLY A 39 -40.09 11.02 -40.20
N ASP A 40 -40.46 12.29 -40.35
CA ASP A 40 -41.77 12.98 -40.20
C ASP A 40 -42.15 13.39 -38.75
N ALA A 41 -42.76 14.59 -38.67
CA ALA A 41 -43.40 15.30 -37.55
C ALA A 41 -42.47 15.91 -36.47
N GLY A 42 -42.59 17.18 -36.06
CA GLY A 42 -43.55 18.24 -36.35
C GLY A 42 -43.29 19.41 -35.39
N VAL A 43 -43.30 20.63 -35.92
CA VAL A 43 -43.05 21.90 -35.22
C VAL A 43 -44.22 22.26 -34.29
N GLY A 44 -43.91 22.68 -33.07
CA GLY A 44 -44.88 23.28 -32.14
C GLY A 44 -44.21 24.30 -31.20
N VAL A 45 -44.23 25.57 -31.60
CA VAL A 45 -43.87 26.72 -30.76
C VAL A 45 -44.99 26.99 -29.75
N ARG A 46 -44.66 27.10 -28.46
CA ARG A 46 -45.46 27.79 -27.44
C ARG A 46 -44.54 28.53 -26.48
N GLU A 47 -44.59 29.86 -26.54
CA GLU A 47 -44.20 30.76 -25.45
C GLU A 47 -45.17 30.63 -24.28
N GLY A 48 -44.65 30.74 -23.06
CA GLY A 48 -45.44 30.82 -21.83
C GLY A 48 -44.54 30.82 -20.60
N GLU A 49 -44.50 31.97 -19.92
CA GLU A 49 -43.83 32.24 -18.65
C GLU A 49 -44.15 31.23 -17.54
N GLY A 50 -43.13 30.92 -16.73
CA GLY A 50 -43.22 30.17 -15.49
C GLY A 50 -41.83 30.00 -14.90
N ALA A 51 -41.40 30.95 -14.07
CA ALA A 51 -40.25 30.78 -13.19
C ALA A 51 -40.68 29.82 -12.08
N ASP A 52 -40.46 28.53 -12.31
CA ASP A 52 -40.54 27.53 -11.25
C ASP A 52 -39.15 27.50 -10.59
N ASP A 53 -39.12 27.92 -9.32
CA ASP A 53 -38.01 27.67 -8.41
C ASP A 53 -37.78 26.16 -8.38
N GLU A 54 -36.78 25.67 -9.13
CA GLU A 54 -36.20 24.36 -8.89
C GLU A 54 -35.47 24.48 -7.55
N ASP A 55 -36.14 24.01 -6.49
CA ASP A 55 -35.52 23.65 -5.23
C ASP A 55 -34.36 22.71 -5.54
N VAL A 56 -33.15 23.26 -5.63
CA VAL A 56 -31.90 22.50 -5.63
C VAL A 56 -31.86 21.81 -4.27
N GLU A 57 -32.26 20.55 -4.23
CA GLU A 57 -31.96 19.66 -3.11
C GLU A 57 -30.45 19.71 -2.92
N GLU A 58 -30.01 20.40 -1.88
CA GLU A 58 -28.62 20.37 -1.44
C GLU A 58 -28.32 18.91 -1.08
N ASP A 59 -27.66 18.19 -1.99
CA ASP A 59 -27.09 16.87 -1.70
C ASP A 59 -26.26 17.01 -0.42
N GLU A 60 -26.80 16.53 0.70
CA GLU A 60 -26.11 16.46 1.98
C GLU A 60 -24.83 15.66 1.74
N VAL A 61 -23.69 16.36 1.69
CA VAL A 61 -22.37 15.74 1.60
C VAL A 61 -22.20 14.86 2.84
N GLU A 62 -22.46 13.56 2.70
CA GLU A 62 -22.28 12.59 3.77
C GLU A 62 -20.85 12.74 4.34
N PRO A 63 -20.70 12.82 5.68
CA PRO A 63 -19.39 12.97 6.28
C PRO A 63 -18.50 11.79 5.88
N PRO A 64 -17.19 12.01 5.67
CA PRO A 64 -16.27 10.97 5.22
C PRO A 64 -16.36 9.75 6.16
N PRO A 65 -16.42 8.53 5.62
CA PRO A 65 -16.68 7.33 6.40
C PRO A 65 -15.67 7.21 7.53
N ALA A 66 -16.18 7.03 8.76
CA ALA A 66 -15.35 6.96 9.95
C ALA A 66 -14.37 5.78 9.85
N ALA A 67 -13.07 6.05 10.00
CA ALA A 67 -12.05 5.01 10.00
C ALA A 67 -12.34 3.99 11.11
N VAL A 68 -12.51 2.73 10.72
CA VAL A 68 -12.71 1.63 11.67
C VAL A 68 -11.45 1.41 12.50
N SER A 69 -11.62 1.06 13.77
CA SER A 69 -10.50 0.76 14.65
C SER A 69 -9.68 -0.43 14.13
N PHE A 70 -8.36 -0.34 14.14
CA PHE A 70 -7.44 -1.39 13.67
C PHE A 70 -7.70 -2.77 14.31
N TRP A 71 -8.13 -2.81 15.57
CA TRP A 71 -8.42 -4.07 16.27
C TRP A 71 -9.65 -4.80 15.75
N ARG A 72 -10.63 -4.07 15.18
CA ARG A 72 -11.78 -4.70 14.52
C ARG A 72 -11.41 -5.42 13.24
N LEU A 73 -10.23 -5.13 12.69
CA LEU A 73 -9.70 -5.86 11.54
C LEU A 73 -9.42 -7.34 11.88
N PHE A 74 -9.19 -7.65 13.17
CA PHE A 74 -8.95 -9.00 13.69
C PHE A 74 -10.17 -9.62 14.37
N GLU A 75 -11.37 -9.03 14.22
CA GLU A 75 -12.59 -9.50 14.89
C GLU A 75 -13.02 -10.91 14.43
N PHE A 76 -12.62 -11.31 13.22
CA PHE A 76 -12.91 -12.62 12.65
C PHE A 76 -11.81 -13.67 12.86
N ALA A 77 -10.81 -13.40 13.71
CA ALA A 77 -9.71 -14.32 13.96
C ALA A 77 -10.15 -15.50 14.86
N ASP A 78 -9.94 -16.73 14.39
CA ASP A 78 -10.13 -17.95 15.19
C ASP A 78 -9.00 -18.14 16.22
N GLY A 79 -9.17 -19.08 17.16
CA GLY A 79 -8.10 -19.43 18.11
C GLY A 79 -6.82 -19.97 17.44
N LEU A 80 -6.94 -20.61 16.27
CA LEU A 80 -5.81 -21.05 15.46
C LEU A 80 -5.10 -19.86 14.81
N ASP A 81 -5.84 -18.86 14.34
CA ASP A 81 -5.28 -17.64 13.76
C ASP A 81 -4.52 -16.84 14.83
N TRP A 82 -5.02 -16.82 16.07
CA TRP A 82 -4.29 -16.22 17.19
C TRP A 82 -2.94 -16.92 17.45
N ALA A 83 -2.93 -18.26 17.41
CA ALA A 83 -1.69 -19.02 17.56
C ALA A 83 -0.71 -18.78 16.40
N LEU A 84 -1.20 -18.70 15.16
CA LEU A 84 -0.39 -18.36 13.98
C LEU A 84 0.17 -16.95 14.06
N MET A 85 -0.64 -15.97 14.47
CA MET A 85 -0.19 -14.59 14.66
C MET A 85 0.88 -14.49 15.75
N ALA A 86 0.72 -15.20 16.86
CA ALA A 86 1.72 -15.24 17.92
C ALA A 86 3.04 -15.87 17.46
N ALA A 87 2.97 -17.02 16.76
CA ALA A 87 4.14 -17.69 16.20
C ALA A 87 4.83 -16.82 15.13
N GLY A 88 4.04 -16.21 14.23
CA GLY A 88 4.53 -15.29 13.20
C GLY A 88 5.16 -14.04 13.78
N ALA A 89 4.61 -13.48 14.86
CA ALA A 89 5.17 -12.31 15.55
C ALA A 89 6.50 -12.63 16.25
N LEU A 90 6.61 -13.79 16.91
CA LEU A 90 7.86 -14.26 17.51
C LEU A 90 8.93 -14.52 16.45
N ALA A 91 8.55 -15.15 15.33
CA ALA A 91 9.43 -15.40 14.20
C ALA A 91 9.89 -14.09 13.54
N ALA A 92 8.99 -13.12 13.35
CA ALA A 92 9.30 -11.78 12.84
C ALA A 92 10.29 -11.04 13.74
N ALA A 93 10.09 -11.10 15.06
CA ALA A 93 11.01 -10.50 16.02
C ALA A 93 12.40 -11.15 15.96
N ALA A 94 12.46 -12.48 15.87
CA ALA A 94 13.71 -13.21 15.74
C ALA A 94 14.42 -12.91 14.41
N HIS A 95 13.69 -12.88 13.30
CA HIS A 95 14.21 -12.58 11.98
C HIS A 95 14.75 -11.14 11.88
N GLY A 96 14.00 -10.15 12.36
CA GLY A 96 14.44 -8.75 12.37
C GLY A 96 15.69 -8.53 13.25
N ALA A 97 15.72 -9.11 14.45
CA ALA A 97 16.88 -9.05 15.33
C ALA A 97 18.12 -9.76 14.76
N ALA A 98 17.92 -10.80 13.94
CA ALA A 98 19.02 -11.59 13.41
C ALA A 98 19.95 -10.81 12.47
N LEU A 99 19.45 -9.80 11.74
CA LEU A 99 20.30 -8.91 10.93
C LEU A 99 21.32 -8.16 11.80
N VAL A 100 20.88 -7.69 12.97
CA VAL A 100 21.73 -6.97 13.92
C VAL A 100 22.76 -7.92 14.54
N VAL A 101 22.33 -9.11 14.92
CA VAL A 101 23.21 -10.16 15.45
C VAL A 101 24.26 -10.54 14.39
N TYR A 102 23.84 -10.74 13.15
CA TYR A 102 24.74 -11.03 12.03
C TYR A 102 25.81 -9.96 11.87
N LEU A 103 25.44 -8.67 11.85
CA LEU A 103 26.38 -7.56 11.75
C LEU A 103 27.38 -7.53 12.92
N HIS A 104 26.93 -7.85 14.13
CA HIS A 104 27.81 -7.93 15.30
C HIS A 104 28.86 -9.04 15.16
N TYR A 105 28.46 -10.25 14.76
CA TYR A 105 29.38 -11.35 14.53
C TYR A 105 30.30 -11.10 13.34
N PHE A 106 29.78 -10.50 12.27
CA PHE A 106 30.57 -10.10 11.11
C PHE A 106 31.65 -9.09 11.50
N GLY A 107 31.32 -8.09 12.33
CA GLY A 107 32.30 -7.15 12.88
C GLY A 107 33.42 -7.83 13.68
N ARG A 108 33.10 -8.87 14.45
CA ARG A 108 34.12 -9.68 15.13
C ARG A 108 35.02 -10.43 14.16
N SER A 109 34.46 -10.99 13.09
CA SER A 109 35.23 -11.64 12.03
C SER A 109 36.20 -10.67 11.35
N LEU A 110 35.78 -9.41 11.10
CA LEU A 110 36.65 -8.37 10.57
C LEU A 110 37.80 -8.03 11.52
N ASN A 111 37.54 -7.99 12.83
CA ASN A 111 38.58 -7.72 13.82
C ASN A 111 39.66 -8.82 13.89
N LEU A 112 39.33 -10.05 13.48
CA LEU A 112 40.31 -11.14 13.34
C LEU A 112 41.18 -10.99 12.09
N LEU A 113 40.72 -10.26 11.08
CA LEU A 113 41.45 -9.96 9.83
C LEU A 113 42.38 -8.75 9.98
N ASP A 114 42.50 -8.17 11.17
CA ASP A 114 43.36 -7.02 11.38
C ASP A 114 44.84 -7.37 11.10
N SER A 115 45.56 -6.43 10.50
CA SER A 115 46.90 -6.68 9.92
C SER A 115 47.92 -7.12 10.97
N GLU A 116 47.79 -6.63 12.20
CA GLU A 116 48.63 -7.05 13.33
C GLU A 116 48.43 -8.55 13.68
N ARG A 117 47.19 -9.04 13.60
CA ARG A 117 46.86 -10.44 13.87
C ARG A 117 47.34 -11.35 12.76
N ILE A 118 47.19 -10.93 11.51
CA ILE A 118 47.68 -11.66 10.33
C ILE A 118 49.21 -11.78 10.37
N GLN A 119 49.91 -10.71 10.72
CA GLN A 119 51.37 -10.73 10.83
C GLN A 119 51.85 -11.66 11.97
N SER A 120 51.09 -11.74 13.07
CA SER A 120 51.32 -12.71 14.15
C SER A 120 51.01 -14.16 13.75
N ALA A 121 50.08 -14.38 12.81
CA ALA A 121 49.79 -15.69 12.23
C ALA A 121 51.01 -16.23 11.47
N LEU A 122 51.58 -15.37 10.62
CA LEU A 122 52.70 -15.69 9.74
C LEU A 122 53.97 -16.15 10.50
N HIS A 123 54.13 -15.71 11.76
CA HIS A 123 55.27 -16.06 12.62
C HIS A 123 55.11 -17.38 13.41
N GLY A 124 54.15 -18.25 13.04
CA GLY A 124 54.02 -19.61 13.57
C GLY A 124 52.77 -19.87 14.41
N ARG A 125 51.77 -18.97 14.38
CA ARG A 125 50.49 -19.13 15.09
C ARG A 125 49.29 -19.29 14.15
N SER A 126 49.56 -19.71 12.92
CA SER A 126 48.59 -19.86 11.81
C SER A 126 47.44 -20.79 12.16
N ASP A 127 47.71 -21.94 12.79
CA ASP A 127 46.71 -22.98 13.01
C ASP A 127 45.64 -22.56 14.01
N GLU A 128 46.02 -21.82 15.06
CA GLU A 128 45.09 -21.30 16.07
C GLU A 128 44.16 -20.24 15.48
N LEU A 129 44.69 -19.33 14.66
CA LEU A 129 43.88 -18.30 13.99
C LEU A 129 42.94 -18.93 12.95
N LEU A 130 43.41 -19.90 12.17
CA LEU A 130 42.57 -20.65 11.23
C LEU A 130 41.43 -21.38 11.94
N ASN A 131 41.68 -21.96 13.11
CA ASN A 131 40.64 -22.63 13.89
C ASN A 131 39.59 -21.63 14.43
N GLN A 132 40.03 -20.47 14.92
CA GLN A 132 39.12 -19.39 15.34
C GLN A 132 38.27 -18.85 14.18
N PHE A 133 38.87 -18.66 13.00
CA PHE A 133 38.14 -18.27 11.78
C PHE A 133 37.10 -19.32 11.39
N LYS A 134 37.48 -20.60 11.38
CA LYS A 134 36.57 -21.70 11.08
C LYS A 134 35.39 -21.73 12.05
N GLN A 135 35.64 -21.51 13.34
CA GLN A 135 34.59 -21.46 14.35
C GLN A 135 33.64 -20.27 14.15
N HIS A 136 34.16 -19.07 13.85
CA HIS A 136 33.33 -17.89 13.55
C HIS A 136 32.52 -18.06 12.26
N ALA A 137 33.12 -18.67 11.22
CA ALA A 137 32.42 -18.98 9.98
C ALA A 137 31.25 -19.95 10.22
N LEU A 138 31.44 -20.99 11.05
CA LEU A 138 30.36 -21.91 11.43
C LEU A 138 29.24 -21.19 12.19
N TYR A 139 29.54 -20.27 13.10
CA TYR A 139 28.49 -19.47 13.77
C TYR A 139 27.65 -18.64 12.79
N ILE A 140 28.28 -18.03 11.78
CA ILE A 140 27.55 -17.28 10.75
C ILE A 140 26.63 -18.20 9.94
N ILE A 141 27.09 -19.41 9.61
CA ILE A 141 26.26 -20.41 8.91
C ILE A 141 25.06 -20.84 9.78
N TYR A 142 25.25 -21.07 11.08
CA TYR A 142 24.15 -21.42 11.98
C TYR A 142 23.12 -20.30 12.12
N ILE A 143 23.58 -19.04 12.20
CA ILE A 143 22.68 -17.87 12.21
C ILE A 143 21.91 -17.78 10.89
N ALA A 144 22.57 -17.96 9.74
CA ALA A 144 21.92 -17.92 8.43
C ALA A 144 20.83 -19.00 8.29
N ALA A 145 21.09 -20.22 8.76
CA ALA A 145 20.09 -21.28 8.79
C ALA A 145 18.91 -20.93 9.71
N GLY A 146 19.18 -20.35 10.89
CA GLY A 146 18.14 -19.87 11.80
C GLY A 146 17.27 -18.77 11.21
N VAL A 147 17.90 -17.80 10.52
CA VAL A 147 17.22 -16.72 9.78
C VAL A 147 16.32 -17.27 8.69
N PHE A 148 16.81 -18.23 7.91
CA PHE A 148 16.02 -18.84 6.85
C PHE A 148 14.74 -19.50 7.39
N VAL A 149 14.86 -20.27 8.47
CA VAL A 149 13.71 -20.93 9.11
C VAL A 149 12.78 -19.90 9.75
N ALA A 150 13.30 -18.90 10.46
CA ALA A 150 12.50 -17.85 11.09
C ALA A 150 11.73 -17.02 10.05
N GLY A 151 12.40 -16.57 8.98
CA GLY A 151 11.77 -15.82 7.90
C GLY A 151 10.71 -16.63 7.15
N TRP A 152 10.96 -17.93 6.93
CA TRP A 152 9.94 -18.81 6.35
C TRP A 152 8.70 -18.91 7.23
N ILE A 153 8.86 -19.13 8.55
CA ILE A 153 7.75 -19.25 9.50
C ILE A 153 7.00 -17.91 9.61
N GLU A 154 7.71 -16.80 9.71
CA GLU A 154 7.15 -15.44 9.73
C GLU A 154 6.21 -15.23 8.55
N VAL A 155 6.75 -15.32 7.32
CA VAL A 155 5.99 -15.03 6.10
C VAL A 155 4.84 -16.02 5.94
N SER A 156 5.08 -17.31 6.18
CA SER A 156 4.04 -18.34 6.02
C SER A 156 2.88 -18.17 7.01
N CYS A 157 3.17 -17.87 8.28
CA CYS A 157 2.12 -17.68 9.29
C CYS A 157 1.27 -16.44 9.03
N TRP A 158 1.91 -15.32 8.64
CA TRP A 158 1.20 -14.08 8.35
C TRP A 158 0.35 -14.17 7.07
N ILE A 159 0.87 -14.76 6.00
CA ILE A 159 0.11 -15.00 4.76
C ILE A 159 -1.07 -15.94 5.04
N LEU A 160 -0.85 -17.07 5.73
CA LEU A 160 -1.91 -18.03 6.02
C LEU A 160 -3.03 -17.41 6.87
N THR A 161 -2.68 -16.60 7.87
CA THR A 161 -3.67 -15.93 8.73
C THR A 161 -4.45 -14.86 7.95
N GLY A 162 -3.79 -14.12 7.06
CA GLY A 162 -4.45 -13.14 6.20
C GLY A 162 -5.45 -13.79 5.23
N GLU A 163 -5.05 -14.86 4.54
CA GLU A 163 -5.93 -15.61 3.63
C GLU A 163 -7.18 -16.15 4.34
N ARG A 164 -7.00 -16.74 5.53
CA ARG A 164 -8.12 -17.30 6.32
C ARG A 164 -9.13 -16.22 6.73
N GLN A 165 -8.64 -15.12 7.30
CA GLN A 165 -9.52 -14.04 7.75
C GLN A 165 -10.23 -13.38 6.56
N THR A 166 -9.51 -13.12 5.47
CA THR A 166 -10.11 -12.53 4.26
C THR A 166 -11.15 -13.45 3.63
N ALA A 167 -10.93 -14.77 3.61
CA ALA A 167 -11.92 -15.72 3.11
C ALA A 167 -13.23 -15.68 3.93
N VAL A 168 -13.13 -15.59 5.26
CA VAL A 168 -14.29 -15.44 6.15
C VAL A 168 -15.02 -14.14 5.90
N ILE A 169 -14.29 -13.01 5.82
CA ILE A 169 -14.85 -11.68 5.53
C ILE A 169 -15.60 -11.70 4.20
N ARG A 170 -14.99 -12.25 3.14
CA ARG A 170 -15.62 -12.36 1.82
C ARG A 170 -16.91 -13.19 1.85
N SER A 171 -16.90 -14.32 2.56
CA SER A 171 -18.08 -15.17 2.69
C SER A 171 -19.24 -14.48 3.42
N LYS A 172 -18.93 -13.76 4.51
CA LYS A 172 -19.90 -12.99 5.29
C LYS A 172 -20.44 -11.81 4.51
N TYR A 173 -19.58 -11.12 3.77
CA TYR A 173 -19.96 -10.02 2.92
C TYR A 173 -20.97 -10.47 1.84
N VAL A 174 -20.66 -11.53 1.10
CA VAL A 174 -21.58 -12.07 0.08
C VAL A 174 -22.91 -12.52 0.73
N GLN A 175 -22.85 -13.13 1.91
CA GLN A 175 -24.07 -13.51 2.64
C GLN A 175 -24.94 -12.30 3.01
N VAL A 176 -24.34 -11.20 3.47
CA VAL A 176 -25.08 -9.97 3.82
C VAL A 176 -25.61 -9.29 2.57
N LEU A 177 -24.82 -9.21 1.51
CA LEU A 177 -25.18 -8.60 0.23
C LEU A 177 -26.41 -9.29 -0.38
N LEU A 178 -26.45 -10.63 -0.39
CA LEU A 178 -27.58 -11.40 -0.92
C LEU A 178 -28.88 -11.27 -0.09
N ASN A 179 -28.80 -10.76 1.14
CA ASN A 179 -29.96 -10.53 2.02
C ASN A 179 -30.42 -9.06 2.03
N GLN A 180 -29.85 -8.19 1.18
CA GLN A 180 -30.30 -6.80 1.07
C GLN A 180 -31.56 -6.65 0.20
N ASP A 181 -32.38 -5.65 0.53
CA ASP A 181 -33.61 -5.36 -0.19
C ASP A 181 -33.35 -4.87 -1.62
N MET A 182 -34.30 -5.08 -2.54
CA MET A 182 -34.19 -4.64 -3.94
C MET A 182 -33.96 -3.13 -4.06
N SER A 183 -34.46 -2.33 -3.11
CA SER A 183 -34.20 -0.89 -3.04
C SER A 183 -32.71 -0.55 -2.92
N PHE A 184 -31.92 -1.38 -2.23
CA PHE A 184 -30.47 -1.18 -2.15
C PHE A 184 -29.80 -1.38 -3.52
N PHE A 185 -30.27 -2.36 -4.29
CA PHE A 185 -29.75 -2.61 -5.64
C PHE A 185 -30.26 -1.60 -6.67
N ASP A 186 -31.39 -0.94 -6.43
CA ASP A 186 -31.87 0.13 -7.31
C ASP A 186 -31.08 1.43 -7.09
N THR A 187 -30.79 1.77 -5.83
CA THR A 187 -29.98 2.94 -5.46
C THR A 187 -28.48 2.74 -5.75
N TYR A 188 -27.93 1.56 -5.50
CA TYR A 188 -26.48 1.30 -5.57
C TYR A 188 -26.07 0.27 -6.64
N GLY A 189 -27.00 -0.52 -7.17
CA GLY A 189 -26.70 -1.66 -8.05
C GLY A 189 -26.68 -1.35 -9.55
N ASN A 190 -27.06 -0.13 -9.97
CA ASN A 190 -27.12 0.22 -11.39
C ASN A 190 -25.75 0.16 -12.11
N ASN A 191 -24.64 0.14 -11.36
CA ASN A 191 -23.29 0.27 -11.92
C ASN A 191 -22.41 -0.99 -11.87
N GLY A 192 -22.80 -2.10 -11.21
CA GLY A 192 -21.92 -3.28 -11.03
C GLY A 192 -20.60 -3.02 -10.26
N ASP A 193 -20.29 -1.75 -10.02
CA ASP A 193 -19.07 -1.21 -9.43
C ASP A 193 -18.97 -1.52 -7.95
N ILE A 194 -20.09 -1.47 -7.22
CA ILE A 194 -20.14 -1.72 -5.77
C ILE A 194 -19.58 -3.08 -5.37
N VAL A 195 -19.78 -4.12 -6.19
CA VAL A 195 -19.25 -5.46 -5.90
C VAL A 195 -17.76 -5.50 -6.17
N SER A 196 -17.31 -4.88 -7.27
CA SER A 196 -15.90 -4.79 -7.64
C SER A 196 -15.09 -3.98 -6.63
N GLN A 197 -15.64 -2.84 -6.19
CA GLN A 197 -15.05 -1.96 -5.20
C GLN A 197 -14.87 -2.67 -3.86
N VAL A 198 -15.90 -3.33 -3.34
CA VAL A 198 -15.78 -4.03 -2.06
C VAL A 198 -14.82 -5.21 -2.15
N LEU A 199 -14.78 -5.94 -3.27
CA LEU A 199 -13.79 -6.99 -3.46
C LEU A 199 -12.36 -6.42 -3.45
N SER A 200 -12.15 -5.24 -4.03
CA SER A 200 -10.88 -4.52 -4.00
C SER A 200 -10.52 -4.07 -2.57
N ASP A 201 -11.47 -3.53 -1.82
CA ASP A 201 -11.26 -3.13 -0.42
C ASP A 201 -10.91 -4.31 0.47
N VAL A 202 -11.54 -5.48 0.24
CA VAL A 202 -11.23 -6.73 0.95
C VAL A 202 -9.81 -7.20 0.64
N LEU A 203 -9.31 -7.01 -0.59
CA LEU A 203 -7.91 -7.29 -0.93
C LEU A 203 -6.94 -6.32 -0.25
N LEU A 204 -7.30 -5.04 -0.15
CA LEU A 204 -6.51 -4.06 0.61
C LEU A 204 -6.40 -4.48 2.08
N ILE A 205 -7.53 -4.87 2.70
CA ILE A 205 -7.57 -5.42 4.06
C ILE A 205 -6.66 -6.65 4.18
N GLN A 206 -6.75 -7.57 3.21
CA GLN A 206 -5.89 -8.76 3.19
C GLN A 206 -4.42 -8.39 3.21
N SER A 207 -3.99 -7.49 2.32
CA SER A 207 -2.59 -7.06 2.23
C SER A 207 -2.11 -6.38 3.52
N ALA A 208 -2.99 -5.62 4.18
CA ALA A 208 -2.70 -4.97 5.44
C ALA A 208 -2.43 -6.01 6.54
N ILE A 209 -3.33 -6.98 6.72
CA ILE A 209 -3.23 -8.02 7.75
C ILE A 209 -2.05 -8.97 7.47
N SER A 210 -1.88 -9.40 6.21
CA SER A 210 -0.96 -10.48 5.84
C SER A 210 0.49 -10.05 5.68
N GLU A 211 0.75 -8.81 5.26
CA GLU A 211 2.10 -8.37 4.94
C GLU A 211 2.53 -7.20 5.83
N LYS A 212 1.68 -6.16 5.94
CA LYS A 212 2.08 -4.91 6.60
C LYS A 212 2.28 -5.08 8.09
N VAL A 213 1.43 -5.84 8.78
CA VAL A 213 1.57 -6.08 10.23
C VAL A 213 2.84 -6.87 10.55
N GLY A 214 3.12 -7.94 9.80
CA GLY A 214 4.35 -8.72 9.97
C GLY A 214 5.60 -7.88 9.75
N ASN A 215 5.64 -7.14 8.63
CA ASN A 215 6.74 -6.23 8.31
C ASN A 215 6.92 -5.12 9.36
N TYR A 216 5.83 -4.61 9.94
CA TYR A 216 5.90 -3.62 11.01
C TYR A 216 6.61 -4.18 12.25
N ILE A 217 6.23 -5.38 12.70
CA ILE A 217 6.85 -6.06 13.85
C ILE A 217 8.32 -6.37 13.56
N HIS A 218 8.62 -6.89 12.36
CA HIS A 218 9.98 -7.15 11.90
C HIS A 218 10.85 -5.89 11.98
N ASN A 219 10.39 -4.79 11.36
CA ASN A 219 11.13 -3.53 11.33
C ASN A 219 11.31 -2.93 12.73
N MET A 220 10.30 -3.05 13.59
CA MET A 220 10.40 -2.61 14.98
C MET A 220 11.45 -3.43 15.75
N ALA A 221 11.48 -4.75 15.55
CA ALA A 221 12.47 -5.62 16.17
C ALA A 221 13.90 -5.32 15.67
N THR A 222 14.07 -5.08 14.37
CA THR A 222 15.35 -4.65 13.79
C THR A 222 15.80 -3.30 14.36
N PHE A 223 14.89 -2.33 14.47
CA PHE A 223 15.18 -1.02 15.03
C PHE A 223 15.60 -1.10 16.50
N VAL A 224 14.82 -1.78 17.34
CA VAL A 224 15.10 -1.95 18.77
C VAL A 224 16.37 -2.78 18.97
N GLY A 225 16.53 -3.89 18.24
CA GLY A 225 17.72 -4.73 18.29
C GLY A 225 18.97 -3.93 17.90
N GLY A 226 18.89 -3.14 16.82
CA GLY A 226 19.97 -2.30 16.33
C GLY A 226 20.38 -1.24 17.33
N LEU A 227 19.41 -0.59 17.96
CA LEU A 227 19.63 0.42 18.99
C LEU A 227 20.31 -0.19 20.23
N ILE A 228 19.85 -1.35 20.69
CA ILE A 228 20.44 -2.06 21.84
C ILE A 228 21.89 -2.45 21.55
N VAL A 229 22.15 -3.15 20.44
CA VAL A 229 23.51 -3.61 20.09
C VAL A 229 24.44 -2.44 19.77
N GLY A 230 23.93 -1.37 19.16
CA GLY A 230 24.67 -0.14 18.90
C GLY A 230 25.12 0.56 20.18
N LEU A 231 24.20 0.75 21.13
CA LEU A 231 24.50 1.38 22.42
C LEU A 231 25.48 0.56 23.27
N LEU A 232 25.38 -0.77 23.24
CA LEU A 232 26.27 -1.66 24.00
C LEU A 232 27.71 -1.67 23.47
N ASN A 233 27.90 -1.65 22.15
CA ASN A 233 29.25 -1.70 21.57
C ASN A 233 29.94 -0.33 21.61
N CYS A 234 29.29 0.71 21.10
CA CYS A 234 29.88 2.05 20.96
C CYS A 234 28.83 3.13 21.18
N TRP A 235 28.56 3.47 22.44
CA TRP A 235 27.56 4.48 22.80
C TRP A 235 27.79 5.86 22.14
N GLN A 236 29.04 6.25 21.88
CA GLN A 236 29.38 7.53 21.24
C GLN A 236 28.91 7.61 19.77
N ILE A 237 29.22 6.58 18.97
CA ILE A 237 28.83 6.55 17.55
C ILE A 237 27.33 6.29 17.42
N ALA A 238 26.75 5.48 18.31
CA ALA A 238 25.31 5.20 18.32
C ALA A 238 24.46 6.45 18.66
N LEU A 239 24.90 7.30 19.60
CA LEU A 239 24.21 8.56 19.88
C LEU A 239 24.33 9.56 18.73
N LEU A 240 25.48 9.57 18.03
CA LEU A 240 25.65 10.40 16.84
C LEU A 240 24.68 9.99 15.73
N THR A 241 24.56 8.69 15.44
CA THR A 241 23.62 8.20 14.42
C THR A 241 22.18 8.47 14.81
N LEU A 242 21.83 8.30 16.09
CA LEU A 242 20.50 8.63 16.61
C LEU A 242 20.19 10.14 16.48
N ALA A 243 21.17 11.01 16.70
CA ALA A 243 21.03 12.45 16.50
C ALA A 243 20.84 12.83 15.02
N THR A 244 21.45 12.09 14.08
CA THR A 244 21.22 12.31 12.63
C THR A 244 19.87 11.79 12.14
N GLY A 245 19.22 10.88 12.87
CA GLY A 245 17.91 10.30 12.51
C GLY A 245 16.81 11.33 12.28
N PRO A 246 16.51 12.23 13.23
CA PRO A 246 15.51 13.29 13.07
C PRO A 246 15.78 14.22 11.89
N LEU A 247 17.05 14.50 11.56
CA LEU A 247 17.41 15.33 10.41
C LEU A 247 17.00 14.67 9.09
N ILE A 248 17.24 13.36 8.97
CA ILE A 248 16.83 12.56 7.80
C ILE A 248 15.30 12.51 7.70
N VAL A 249 14.61 12.30 8.82
CA VAL A 249 13.13 12.29 8.85
C VAL A 249 12.57 13.66 8.45
N ALA A 250 13.15 14.75 8.93
CA ALA A 250 12.73 16.10 8.56
C ALA A 250 12.94 16.37 7.05
N ALA A 251 14.10 16.01 6.51
CA ALA A 251 14.38 16.15 5.08
C ALA A 251 13.43 15.30 4.22
N GLY A 252 13.18 14.05 4.62
CA GLY A 252 12.22 13.17 3.96
C GLY A 252 10.79 13.70 4.03
N GLY A 253 10.38 14.23 5.18
CA GLY A 253 9.07 14.85 5.38
C GLY A 253 8.85 16.06 4.48
N ILE A 254 9.85 16.94 4.37
CA ILE A 254 9.80 18.09 3.45
C ILE A 254 9.64 17.62 2.00
N SER A 255 10.44 16.63 1.57
CA SER A 255 10.33 16.05 0.22
C SER A 255 8.95 15.43 -0.03
N ASN A 256 8.38 14.73 0.94
CA ASN A 256 7.05 14.12 0.81
C ASN A 256 5.95 15.18 0.67
N ILE A 257 5.98 16.24 1.48
CA ILE A 257 5.03 17.37 1.38
C ILE A 257 5.16 18.06 0.02
N PHE A 258 6.39 18.26 -0.44
CA PHE A 258 6.64 18.88 -1.74
C PHE A 258 6.12 18.02 -2.90
N LEU A 259 6.37 16.71 -2.86
CA LEU A 259 5.83 15.77 -3.86
C LEU A 259 4.30 15.74 -3.86
N HIS A 260 3.67 15.75 -2.68
CA HIS A 260 2.22 15.77 -2.58
C HIS A 260 1.62 17.02 -3.23
N ARG A 261 2.20 18.20 -2.95
CA ARG A 261 1.77 19.46 -3.57
C ARG A 261 1.99 19.48 -5.08
N LEU A 262 3.09 18.92 -5.56
CA LEU A 262 3.33 18.79 -6.99
C LEU A 262 2.28 17.88 -7.64
N ALA A 263 1.97 16.75 -7.01
CA ALA A 263 0.95 15.83 -7.51
C ALA A 263 -0.43 16.48 -7.59
N GLU A 264 -0.85 17.22 -6.55
CA GLU A 264 -2.09 18.00 -6.54
C GLU A 264 -2.12 19.02 -7.70
N ASN A 265 -1.09 19.85 -7.82
CA ASN A 265 -1.03 20.86 -8.88
C ASN A 265 -1.04 20.24 -10.29
N ILE A 266 -0.39 19.08 -10.45
CA ILE A 266 -0.39 18.34 -11.71
C ILE A 266 -1.79 17.81 -12.00
N GLN A 267 -2.47 17.21 -11.02
CA GLN A 267 -3.84 16.73 -11.17
C GLN A 267 -4.81 17.87 -11.52
N ASP A 268 -4.70 19.02 -10.87
CA ASP A 268 -5.54 20.19 -11.15
C ASP A 268 -5.33 20.71 -12.58
N ALA A 269 -4.08 20.83 -13.03
CA ALA A 269 -3.77 21.27 -14.40
C ALA A 269 -4.24 20.25 -15.45
N TYR A 270 -4.14 18.94 -15.15
CA TYR A 270 -4.68 17.90 -16.02
C TYR A 270 -6.21 17.93 -16.08
N ALA A 271 -6.89 18.20 -14.97
CA ALA A 271 -8.35 18.33 -14.92
C ALA A 271 -8.84 19.52 -15.77
N GLU A 272 -8.16 20.67 -15.70
CA GLU A 272 -8.45 21.83 -16.54
C GLU A 272 -8.29 21.50 -18.03
N ALA A 273 -7.15 20.89 -18.41
CA ALA A 273 -6.92 20.48 -19.80
C ALA A 273 -7.95 19.46 -20.30
N ALA A 274 -8.33 18.49 -19.45
CA ALA A 274 -9.34 17.49 -19.76
C ALA A 274 -10.73 18.12 -20.01
N SER A 275 -11.15 19.07 -19.17
CA SER A 275 -12.44 19.75 -19.35
C SER A 275 -12.53 20.55 -20.65
N ILE A 276 -11.43 21.20 -21.08
CA ILE A 276 -11.37 21.91 -22.37
C ILE A 276 -11.41 20.91 -23.54
N ALA A 277 -10.70 19.79 -23.43
CA ALA A 277 -10.72 18.75 -24.45
C ALA A 277 -12.11 18.12 -24.60
N GLU A 278 -12.80 17.88 -23.49
CA GLU A 278 -14.18 17.40 -23.45
C GLU A 278 -15.14 18.39 -24.12
N ALA A 279 -15.06 19.68 -23.77
CA ALA A 279 -15.87 20.72 -24.41
C ALA A 279 -15.64 20.78 -25.94
N GLY A 280 -14.39 20.62 -26.39
CA GLY A 280 -14.06 20.56 -27.81
C GLY A 280 -14.63 19.31 -28.51
N HIS A 281 -14.62 18.17 -27.83
CA HIS A 281 -15.22 16.93 -28.33
C HIS A 281 -16.74 17.05 -28.49
N LEU A 282 -17.43 17.63 -27.50
CA LEU A 282 -18.88 17.87 -27.54
C LEU A 282 -19.27 18.80 -28.69
N ILE A 283 -18.56 19.92 -28.87
CA ILE A 283 -18.81 20.85 -29.99
C ILE A 283 -18.61 20.15 -31.35
N HIS A 284 -17.61 19.27 -31.46
CA HIS A 284 -17.38 18.51 -32.68
C HIS A 284 -18.52 17.51 -32.96
N GLN A 285 -19.02 16.83 -31.93
CA GLN A 285 -20.13 15.89 -32.05
C GLN A 285 -21.45 16.59 -32.41
N ASP A 286 -21.72 17.76 -31.81
CA ASP A 286 -22.86 18.62 -32.17
C ASP A 286 -22.78 19.08 -33.63
N ALA A 287 -21.60 19.49 -34.10
CA ALA A 287 -21.39 19.91 -35.48
C ALA A 287 -21.62 18.79 -36.50
N ILE A 288 -21.28 17.54 -36.15
CA ILE A 288 -21.56 16.36 -36.98
C ILE A 288 -23.06 16.07 -37.01
N CYS A 289 -23.74 16.09 -35.85
CA CYS A 289 -25.18 15.89 -35.77
C CYS A 289 -25.97 16.96 -36.54
N PHE A 290 -25.47 18.19 -36.63
CA PHE A 290 -26.14 19.26 -37.39
C PHE A 290 -26.02 19.10 -38.91
N TYR A 291 -25.06 18.29 -39.40
CA TYR A 291 -24.78 18.11 -40.82
C TYR A 291 -25.41 16.85 -41.45
N GLN A 292 -26.01 15.96 -40.63
CA GLN A 292 -26.75 14.76 -41.04
C GLN A 292 -28.25 14.98 -41.01
#